data_AF-A0A5M8REH6-F1
#
_entry.id   AF-A0A5M8REH6-F1
#
_cell.length_a   1.000
_cell.length_b   1.000
_cell.length_c   1.000
_cell.angle_alpha   90.00
_cell.angle_beta   90.00
_cell.angle_gamma   90.00
#
_symmetry.space_group_name_H-M   'P 1'
#
loop_
_entity.id
_entity.type
_entity.pdbx_description
1 polymer ?
#
loop_
_entity_poly.entity_id
_entity_poly.type
_entity_poly.pdbx_seq_one_letter_code
_entity_poly.pdbx_strand_id
1 'polypeptide(L)'
;MSRTKKAWLISLSAFLILSIMWFMNKPQYESIYNKKSVALVEKGVNQIKQNEKNVLDNKWVKENGVEITHLPHTSNPLEQFTSKKGTIEYFFAVIEMKDINLFISSFQEEVISADLFSDEASDKYAVAEKLMKQISRNHSLKDVQYKSRKGILGTESNTVDLKLIYDDNYEAKITIDLEQVKDQHDTESGHDSHSLYVINTPASEMIKKINQPDSKG
;
A
#
# COMPACT_ATOMS: atom_id res chain seq x y z
N MET A 1 -38.71 -20.93 40.21
CA MET A 1 -38.15 -19.85 39.36
C MET A 1 -39.03 -19.69 38.13
N SER A 2 -39.73 -18.56 37.97
CA SER A 2 -40.74 -18.38 36.93
C SER A 2 -40.12 -18.44 35.51
N ARG A 3 -40.88 -18.93 34.53
CA ARG A 3 -40.47 -18.97 33.11
C ARG A 3 -39.96 -17.62 32.60
N THR A 4 -40.50 -16.53 33.13
CA THR A 4 -40.10 -15.15 32.83
C THR A 4 -38.65 -14.83 33.25
N LYS A 5 -38.19 -15.31 34.42
CA LYS A 5 -36.81 -15.10 34.87
C LYS A 5 -35.78 -15.85 34.01
N LYS A 6 -36.13 -17.06 33.53
CA LYS A 6 -35.27 -17.84 32.63
C LYS A 6 -35.15 -17.19 31.24
N ALA A 7 -36.26 -16.70 30.69
CA ALA A 7 -36.27 -16.00 29.40
C ALA A 7 -35.46 -14.69 29.44
N TRP A 8 -35.53 -13.94 30.54
CA TRP A 8 -34.75 -12.72 30.72
C TRP A 8 -33.24 -12.97 30.79
N LEU A 9 -32.82 -14.01 31.53
CA LEU A 9 -31.40 -14.42 31.60
C LEU A 9 -30.84 -14.86 30.24
N ILE A 10 -31.62 -15.60 29.45
CA ILE A 10 -31.21 -16.02 28.10
C ILE A 10 -31.03 -14.81 27.19
N SER A 11 -31.99 -13.86 27.20
CA SER A 11 -31.90 -12.63 26.41
C SER A 11 -30.68 -11.78 26.79
N LEU A 12 -30.42 -11.62 28.09
CA LEU A 12 -29.25 -10.89 28.59
C LEU A 12 -27.94 -11.55 28.13
N SER A 13 -27.86 -12.88 28.19
CA SER A 13 -26.68 -13.63 27.75
C SER A 13 -26.44 -13.52 26.23
N ALA A 14 -27.50 -13.58 25.41
CA ALA A 14 -27.40 -13.42 23.97
C ALA A 14 -26.96 -12.01 23.57
N PHE A 15 -27.49 -10.98 24.24
CA PHE A 15 -27.07 -9.59 24.04
C PHE A 15 -25.59 -9.38 24.41
N LEU A 16 -25.14 -9.98 25.52
CA LEU A 16 -23.75 -9.87 25.96
C LEU A 16 -22.79 -10.56 24.98
N ILE A 17 -23.14 -11.74 24.47
CA ILE A 17 -22.37 -12.45 23.44
C ILE A 17 -22.31 -11.62 22.15
N LEU A 18 -23.43 -11.08 21.69
CA LEU A 18 -23.46 -10.22 20.50
C LEU A 18 -22.62 -8.94 20.69
N SER A 19 -22.64 -8.34 21.88
CA SER A 19 -21.83 -7.16 22.21
C SER A 19 -20.33 -7.47 22.22
N ILE A 20 -19.93 -8.62 22.79
CA ILE A 20 -18.55 -9.10 22.79
C ILE A 20 -18.09 -9.39 21.36
N MET A 21 -18.90 -10.11 20.57
CA MET A 21 -18.58 -10.40 19.17
C MET A 21 -18.45 -9.12 18.34
N TRP A 22 -19.26 -8.09 18.62
CA TRP A 22 -19.14 -6.79 17.96
C TRP A 22 -17.87 -6.03 18.37
N PHE A 23 -17.47 -6.08 19.65
CA PHE A 23 -16.24 -5.44 20.14
C PHE A 23 -14.97 -6.15 19.66
N MET A 24 -14.96 -7.48 19.64
CA MET A 24 -13.82 -8.28 19.18
C MET A 24 -13.58 -8.15 17.67
N ASN A 25 -14.61 -7.80 16.89
CA ASN A 25 -14.51 -7.63 15.44
C ASN A 25 -14.18 -6.20 14.99
N LYS A 26 -13.74 -5.33 15.92
CA LYS A 26 -13.25 -3.98 15.56
C LYS A 26 -11.88 -4.10 14.89
N PRO A 27 -11.70 -3.61 13.64
CA PRO A 27 -10.41 -3.66 12.97
C PRO A 27 -9.38 -2.87 13.79
N GLN A 28 -8.33 -3.56 14.23
CA GLN A 28 -7.20 -2.99 14.94
C GLN A 28 -6.11 -2.57 13.95
N TYR A 29 -5.30 -1.60 14.34
CA TYR A 29 -4.11 -1.23 13.59
C TYR A 29 -3.06 -2.35 13.69
N GLU A 30 -2.54 -2.78 12.56
CA GLU A 30 -1.44 -3.76 12.48
C GLU A 30 -0.19 -3.07 11.97
N SER A 31 0.99 -3.29 12.57
CA SER A 31 2.26 -2.79 12.04
C SER A 31 2.61 -3.55 10.75
N ILE A 32 2.84 -2.81 9.66
CA ILE A 32 3.11 -3.37 8.33
C ILE A 32 4.45 -2.95 7.75
N TYR A 33 5.13 -2.02 8.41
CA TYR A 33 6.40 -1.49 7.96
C TYR A 33 7.46 -1.69 9.03
N ASN A 34 8.55 -2.37 8.68
CA ASN A 34 9.75 -2.46 9.48
C ASN A 34 10.99 -2.65 8.58
N LYS A 35 12.19 -2.66 9.18
CA LYS A 35 13.45 -2.85 8.44
C LYS A 35 13.51 -4.13 7.60
N LYS A 36 12.76 -5.19 7.95
CA LYS A 36 12.70 -6.42 7.15
C LYS A 36 11.90 -6.19 5.86
N SER A 37 10.81 -5.44 5.92
CA SER A 37 10.00 -5.06 4.75
C SER A 37 10.84 -4.34 3.71
N VAL A 38 11.66 -3.36 4.15
CA VAL A 38 12.61 -2.64 3.28
C VAL A 38 13.55 -3.61 2.57
N ALA A 39 14.18 -4.53 3.33
CA ALA A 39 15.11 -5.50 2.77
C ALA A 39 14.44 -6.49 1.79
N LEU A 40 13.17 -6.86 2.02
CA LEU A 40 12.41 -7.73 1.12
C LEU A 40 12.09 -7.01 -0.20
N VAL A 41 11.63 -5.77 -0.14
CA VAL A 41 11.34 -4.96 -1.33
C VAL A 41 12.63 -4.71 -2.11
N GLU A 42 13.71 -4.29 -1.44
CA GLU A 42 15.01 -4.05 -2.07
C GLU A 42 15.54 -5.31 -2.76
N LYS A 43 15.45 -6.46 -2.11
CA LYS A 43 15.84 -7.74 -2.72
C LYS A 43 15.00 -8.06 -3.96
N GLY A 44 13.68 -7.87 -3.89
CA GLY A 44 12.77 -8.14 -5.01
C GLY A 44 13.04 -7.23 -6.20
N VAL A 45 13.20 -5.93 -5.96
CA VAL A 45 13.58 -4.94 -6.98
C VAL A 45 14.91 -5.29 -7.63
N ASN A 46 15.93 -5.64 -6.84
CA ASN A 46 17.24 -6.00 -7.36
C ASN A 46 17.20 -7.29 -8.19
N GLN A 47 16.39 -8.27 -7.78
CA GLN A 47 16.20 -9.50 -8.55
C GLN A 47 15.52 -9.23 -9.89
N ILE A 48 14.51 -8.35 -9.95
CA ILE A 48 13.88 -7.94 -11.21
C ILE A 48 14.89 -7.22 -12.11
N LYS A 49 15.61 -6.23 -11.59
CA LYS A 49 16.66 -5.51 -12.34
C LYS A 49 17.73 -6.46 -12.91
N GLN A 50 18.13 -7.47 -12.12
CA GLN A 50 19.08 -8.49 -12.58
C GLN A 50 18.49 -9.38 -13.68
N ASN A 51 17.23 -9.80 -13.54
CA ASN A 51 16.54 -10.59 -14.56
C ASN A 51 16.40 -9.81 -15.87
N GLU A 52 15.97 -8.55 -15.82
CA GLU A 52 15.88 -7.65 -16.99
C GLU A 52 17.24 -7.50 -17.67
N LYS A 53 18.30 -7.25 -16.89
CA LYS A 53 19.66 -7.16 -17.42
C LYS A 53 20.09 -8.46 -18.09
N ASN A 54 19.83 -9.61 -17.47
CA ASN A 54 20.18 -10.92 -18.03
C ASN A 54 19.43 -11.19 -19.35
N VAL A 55 18.18 -10.74 -19.48
CA VAL A 55 17.42 -10.81 -20.74
C VAL A 55 18.03 -9.90 -21.80
N LEU A 56 18.32 -8.65 -21.45
CA LEU A 56 18.93 -7.67 -22.37
C LEU A 56 20.35 -8.09 -22.81
N ASP A 57 21.12 -8.71 -21.92
CA ASP A 57 22.50 -9.14 -22.20
C ASP A 57 22.58 -10.48 -22.93
N ASN A 58 21.47 -11.21 -23.05
CA ASN A 58 21.42 -12.45 -23.80
C ASN A 58 21.59 -12.17 -25.29
N LYS A 59 22.70 -12.65 -25.89
CA LYS A 59 23.07 -12.44 -27.30
C LYS A 59 21.93 -12.71 -28.28
N TRP A 60 21.07 -13.69 -27.97
CA TRP A 60 19.93 -14.07 -28.80
C TRP A 60 18.93 -12.92 -29.01
N VAL A 61 18.67 -12.11 -27.98
CA VAL A 61 17.78 -10.93 -28.05
C VAL A 61 18.44 -9.78 -28.83
N LYS A 62 19.76 -9.60 -28.65
CA LYS A 62 20.54 -8.58 -29.38
C LYS A 62 20.67 -8.86 -30.88
N GLU A 63 20.64 -10.14 -31.29
CA GLU A 63 20.88 -10.55 -32.68
C GLU A 63 19.59 -10.82 -33.50
N ASN A 64 18.46 -11.18 -32.89
CA ASN A 64 17.27 -11.64 -33.64
C ASN A 64 16.03 -10.73 -33.59
N GLY A 65 16.04 -9.64 -32.82
CA GLY A 65 14.82 -8.84 -32.62
C GLY A 65 13.77 -9.60 -31.79
N VAL A 66 12.94 -8.85 -31.10
CA VAL A 66 12.18 -9.32 -29.94
C VAL A 66 10.99 -10.19 -30.36
N GLU A 67 11.13 -11.52 -30.32
CA GLU A 67 10.03 -12.44 -30.00
C GLU A 67 10.33 -13.08 -28.64
N ILE A 68 9.99 -12.36 -27.56
CA ILE A 68 10.05 -12.87 -26.19
C ILE A 68 8.80 -13.74 -25.99
N THR A 69 8.78 -14.94 -26.56
CA THR A 69 7.62 -15.83 -26.42
C THR A 69 7.66 -16.66 -25.15
N HIS A 70 8.84 -16.98 -24.58
CA HIS A 70 8.90 -17.80 -23.36
C HIS A 70 10.09 -17.43 -22.46
N LEU A 71 9.93 -16.40 -21.63
CA LEU A 71 10.72 -16.32 -20.40
C LEU A 71 10.24 -17.43 -19.45
N PRO A 72 11.15 -18.17 -18.79
CA PRO A 72 10.74 -19.11 -17.76
C PRO A 72 9.90 -18.36 -16.72
N HIS A 73 8.76 -18.94 -16.34
CA HIS A 73 7.90 -18.43 -15.26
C HIS A 73 8.72 -18.39 -13.96
N THR A 74 9.44 -17.30 -13.75
CA THR A 74 10.04 -16.98 -12.46
C THR A 74 8.97 -16.27 -11.66
N SER A 75 8.60 -16.84 -10.51
CA SER A 75 7.69 -16.20 -9.55
C SER A 75 8.10 -14.74 -9.34
N ASN A 76 7.18 -13.80 -9.56
CA ASN A 76 7.46 -12.37 -9.37
C ASN A 76 7.80 -12.14 -7.88
N PRO A 77 9.04 -11.71 -7.54
CA PRO A 77 9.42 -11.54 -6.13
C PRO A 77 8.63 -10.41 -5.43
N LEU A 78 7.89 -9.60 -6.18
CA LEU A 78 7.01 -8.56 -5.67
C LEU A 78 5.53 -8.96 -5.63
N GLU A 79 5.18 -10.20 -5.96
CA GLU A 79 3.78 -10.69 -5.97
C GLU A 79 3.08 -10.48 -4.62
N GLN A 80 3.79 -10.64 -3.50
CA GLN A 80 3.25 -10.37 -2.16
C GLN A 80 2.81 -8.90 -1.94
N PHE A 81 3.33 -7.98 -2.74
CA PHE A 81 3.00 -6.55 -2.67
C PHE A 81 1.82 -6.14 -3.58
N THR A 82 1.16 -7.10 -4.21
CA THR A 82 -0.05 -6.88 -5.03
C THR A 82 -1.33 -6.74 -4.21
N SER A 83 -1.31 -7.07 -2.92
CA SER A 83 -2.43 -6.80 -2.01
C SER A 83 -2.44 -5.34 -1.56
N LYS A 84 -3.59 -4.78 -1.17
CA LYS A 84 -3.69 -3.40 -0.62
C LYS A 84 -2.65 -3.11 0.47
N LYS A 85 -2.53 -4.03 1.44
CA LYS A 85 -1.55 -3.95 2.52
C LYS A 85 -0.12 -3.97 1.98
N GLY A 86 0.16 -4.90 1.07
CA GLY A 86 1.45 -5.03 0.40
C GLY A 86 1.83 -3.79 -0.43
N THR A 87 0.88 -3.14 -1.08
CA THR A 87 1.09 -1.88 -1.82
C THR A 87 1.53 -0.76 -0.88
N ILE A 88 0.90 -0.63 0.29
CA ILE A 88 1.32 0.35 1.29
C ILE A 88 2.71 0.01 1.85
N GLU A 89 2.98 -1.27 2.14
CA GLU A 89 4.28 -1.72 2.61
C GLU A 89 5.39 -1.42 1.59
N TYR A 90 5.14 -1.71 0.31
CA TYR A 90 6.01 -1.40 -0.81
C TYR A 90 6.28 0.11 -0.92
N PHE A 91 5.22 0.93 -0.87
CA PHE A 91 5.32 2.38 -0.97
C PHE A 91 6.26 2.98 0.09
N PHE A 92 6.08 2.61 1.37
CA PHE A 92 6.94 3.12 2.43
C PHE A 92 8.36 2.53 2.40
N ALA A 93 8.51 1.28 1.98
CA ALA A 93 9.84 0.70 1.75
C ALA A 93 10.61 1.46 0.67
N VAL A 94 9.95 1.81 -0.43
CA VAL A 94 10.54 2.58 -1.54
C VAL A 94 10.95 3.99 -1.11
N ILE A 95 10.13 4.66 -0.30
CA ILE A 95 10.49 5.97 0.27
C ILE A 95 11.82 5.89 1.02
N GLU A 96 12.04 4.81 1.75
CA GLU A 96 13.22 4.62 2.59
C GLU A 96 14.45 4.12 1.81
N MET A 97 14.21 3.38 0.74
CA MET A 97 15.22 3.06 -0.27
C MET A 97 15.68 4.29 -1.07
N LYS A 98 14.93 5.41 -1.00
CA LYS A 98 15.19 6.65 -1.74
C LYS A 98 15.15 6.46 -3.27
N ASP A 99 14.40 5.48 -3.76
CA ASP A 99 14.26 5.23 -5.20
C ASP A 99 13.08 6.05 -5.77
N ILE A 100 13.41 7.19 -6.38
CA ILE A 100 12.42 8.15 -6.91
C ILE A 100 11.54 7.53 -7.99
N ASN A 101 12.09 6.65 -8.84
CA ASN A 101 11.34 6.06 -9.95
C ASN A 101 10.26 5.11 -9.42
N LEU A 102 10.63 4.28 -8.44
CA LEU A 102 9.68 3.38 -7.80
C LEU A 102 8.64 4.14 -6.96
N PHE A 103 9.03 5.30 -6.40
CA PHE A 103 8.10 6.15 -5.67
C PHE A 103 7.03 6.66 -6.62
N ILE A 104 7.43 7.22 -7.77
CA ILE A 104 6.50 7.72 -8.80
C ILE A 104 5.61 6.58 -9.30
N SER A 105 6.16 5.39 -9.56
CA SER A 105 5.40 4.25 -10.07
C SER A 105 4.42 3.65 -9.06
N SER A 106 4.45 4.06 -7.79
CA SER A 106 3.52 3.58 -6.77
C SER A 106 2.15 4.26 -6.85
N PHE A 107 2.03 5.34 -7.62
CA PHE A 107 0.81 6.13 -7.76
C PHE A 107 0.08 5.85 -9.08
N GLN A 108 -1.20 6.17 -9.10
CA GLN A 108 -1.92 6.39 -10.34
C GLN A 108 -1.27 7.56 -11.12
N GLU A 109 -1.08 7.38 -12.43
CA GLU A 109 -0.35 8.32 -13.30
C GLU A 109 -0.89 9.74 -13.21
N GLU A 110 -2.21 9.93 -13.29
CA GLU A 110 -2.84 11.24 -13.25
C GLU A 110 -2.65 11.94 -11.90
N VAL A 111 -2.68 11.17 -10.80
CA VAL A 111 -2.54 11.68 -9.43
C VAL A 111 -1.14 12.20 -9.19
N ILE A 112 -0.12 11.38 -9.49
CA ILE A 112 1.27 11.82 -9.28
C ILE A 112 1.66 12.91 -10.26
N SER A 113 1.17 12.87 -11.50
CA SER A 113 1.41 13.93 -12.47
C SER A 113 0.89 15.28 -11.97
N ALA A 114 -0.31 15.34 -11.36
CA ALA A 114 -0.81 16.59 -10.79
C ALA A 114 0.13 17.18 -9.72
N ASP A 115 0.72 16.35 -8.86
CA ASP A 115 1.67 16.81 -7.84
C ASP A 115 3.02 17.24 -8.46
N LEU A 116 3.57 16.45 -9.39
CA LEU A 116 4.86 16.72 -10.03
C LEU A 116 4.83 17.97 -10.93
N PHE A 117 3.70 18.21 -11.59
CA PHE A 117 3.51 19.33 -12.53
C PHE A 117 2.79 20.53 -11.91
N SER A 118 2.62 20.57 -10.59
CA SER A 118 2.06 21.72 -9.87
C SER A 118 2.84 23.03 -10.08
N ASP A 119 4.11 22.94 -10.49
CA ASP A 119 4.94 24.04 -10.96
C ASP A 119 5.62 23.66 -12.29
N GLU A 120 5.34 24.40 -13.36
CA GLU A 120 5.82 24.12 -14.71
C GLU A 120 7.36 24.17 -14.83
N ALA A 121 8.03 25.03 -14.06
CA ALA A 121 9.47 25.27 -14.19
C ALA A 121 10.35 24.35 -13.32
N SER A 122 9.74 23.57 -12.43
CA SER A 122 10.46 22.74 -11.45
C SER A 122 10.88 21.37 -12.00
N ASP A 123 12.10 20.95 -11.66
CA ASP A 123 12.61 19.59 -11.89
C ASP A 123 11.74 18.55 -11.17
N LYS A 124 11.14 17.64 -11.94
CA LYS A 124 10.18 16.63 -11.45
C LYS A 124 10.82 15.62 -10.50
N TYR A 125 12.09 15.28 -10.68
CA TYR A 125 12.81 14.42 -9.75
C TYR A 125 13.04 15.12 -8.41
N ALA A 126 13.39 16.41 -8.44
CA ALA A 126 13.54 17.21 -7.23
C ALA A 126 12.21 17.39 -6.48
N VAL A 127 11.10 17.56 -7.21
CA VAL A 127 9.75 17.60 -6.62
C VAL A 127 9.41 16.27 -5.97
N ALA A 128 9.60 15.14 -6.66
CA ALA A 128 9.37 13.81 -6.11
C ALA A 128 10.21 13.54 -4.86
N GLU A 129 11.50 13.88 -4.88
CA GLU A 129 12.39 13.74 -3.72
C GLU A 129 11.89 14.59 -2.53
N LYS A 130 11.42 15.82 -2.80
CA LYS A 130 10.82 16.68 -1.78
C LYS A 130 9.56 16.06 -1.19
N LEU A 131 8.66 15.49 -2.01
CA LEU A 131 7.46 14.81 -1.54
C LEU A 131 7.82 13.62 -0.64
N MET A 132 8.76 12.77 -1.07
CA MET A 132 9.28 11.64 -0.29
C MET A 132 9.83 12.08 1.08
N LYS A 133 10.64 13.15 1.10
CA LYS A 133 11.19 13.73 2.34
C LYS A 133 10.10 14.28 3.25
N GLN A 134 9.08 14.92 2.69
CA GLN A 134 7.97 15.47 3.48
C GLN A 134 7.09 14.36 4.08
N ILE A 135 6.81 13.29 3.32
CA ILE A 135 6.06 12.13 3.82
C ILE A 135 6.84 11.39 4.92
N SER A 136 8.13 11.14 4.72
CA SER A 136 8.98 10.45 5.70
C SER A 136 9.49 11.34 6.84
N ARG A 137 9.18 12.64 6.82
CA ARG A 137 9.79 13.68 7.68
C ARG A 137 11.33 13.52 7.73
N ASN A 138 11.95 13.50 6.55
CA ASN A 138 13.38 13.26 6.33
C ASN A 138 13.88 11.91 6.88
N HIS A 139 13.24 10.80 6.48
CA HIS A 139 13.63 9.44 6.89
C HIS A 139 13.56 9.18 8.40
N SER A 140 12.63 9.84 9.09
CA SER A 140 12.38 9.61 10.51
C SER A 140 11.21 8.67 10.76
N LEU A 141 10.71 7.99 9.72
CA LEU A 141 9.58 7.08 9.83
C LEU A 141 10.01 5.78 10.55
N LYS A 142 9.38 5.53 11.69
CA LYS A 142 9.71 4.41 12.58
C LYS A 142 8.79 3.22 12.38
N ASP A 143 7.49 3.47 12.21
CA ASP A 143 6.46 2.44 12.03
C ASP A 143 5.30 2.98 11.17
N VAL A 144 4.67 2.07 10.43
CA VAL A 144 3.43 2.32 9.69
C VAL A 144 2.44 1.27 10.13
N GLN A 145 1.34 1.72 10.71
CA GLN A 145 0.25 0.86 11.11
C GLN A 145 -0.90 0.99 10.14
N TYR A 146 -1.40 -0.15 9.70
CA TYR A 146 -2.43 -0.30 8.68
C TYR A 146 -3.75 -0.70 9.30
N LYS A 147 -4.84 -0.13 8.77
CA LYS A 147 -6.20 -0.53 9.09
C LYS A 147 -7.07 -0.48 7.84
N SER A 148 -7.56 -1.63 7.43
CA SER A 148 -8.54 -1.73 6.34
C SER A 148 -9.86 -1.08 6.73
N ARG A 149 -10.45 -0.30 5.81
CA ARG A 149 -11.79 0.28 5.98
C ARG A 149 -12.84 -0.64 5.35
N LYS A 150 -13.89 -0.94 6.10
CA LYS A 150 -15.08 -1.62 5.57
C LYS A 150 -15.99 -0.59 4.89
N GLY A 151 -16.49 -0.92 3.71
CA GLY A 151 -17.50 -0.16 2.97
C GLY A 151 -18.91 -0.27 3.57
N ILE A 152 -19.87 0.38 2.92
CA ILE A 152 -21.25 0.59 3.40
C ILE A 152 -22.01 -0.73 3.63
N LEU A 153 -21.60 -1.83 3.00
CA LEU A 153 -22.21 -3.16 3.14
C LEU A 153 -21.29 -4.19 3.81
N GLY A 154 -20.22 -3.74 4.48
CA GLY A 154 -19.23 -4.64 5.10
C GLY A 154 -18.26 -5.27 4.10
N THR A 155 -18.35 -4.94 2.81
CA THR A 155 -17.34 -5.25 1.79
C THR A 155 -16.06 -4.47 2.06
N GLU A 156 -14.90 -4.97 1.63
CA GLU A 156 -13.66 -4.19 1.78
C GLU A 156 -13.68 -2.95 0.87
N SER A 157 -13.37 -1.78 1.43
CA SER A 157 -13.09 -0.58 0.64
C SER A 157 -11.67 -0.66 0.06
N ASN A 158 -11.41 0.08 -1.03
CA ASN A 158 -10.04 0.36 -1.45
C ASN A 158 -9.40 1.53 -0.66
N THR A 159 -10.16 2.11 0.27
CA THR A 159 -9.67 3.08 1.25
C THR A 159 -9.04 2.38 2.45
N VAL A 160 -7.89 2.88 2.91
CA VAL A 160 -7.17 2.37 4.07
C VAL A 160 -6.83 3.52 5.02
N ASP A 161 -6.92 3.28 6.32
CA ASP A 161 -6.48 4.23 7.34
C ASP A 161 -5.08 3.83 7.82
N LEU A 162 -4.16 4.79 7.83
CA LEU A 162 -2.79 4.59 8.27
C LEU A 162 -2.48 5.45 9.49
N LYS A 163 -1.67 4.88 10.39
CA LYS A 163 -1.03 5.61 11.48
C LYS A 163 0.48 5.55 11.27
N LEU A 164 1.07 6.71 11.00
CA LEU A 164 2.51 6.89 10.83
C LEU A 164 3.12 7.30 12.17
N ILE A 165 4.18 6.63 12.59
CA ILE A 165 4.90 6.92 13.83
C ILE A 165 6.33 7.28 13.46
N TYR A 166 6.81 8.42 13.97
CA TYR A 166 8.14 8.94 13.69
C TYR A 166 9.07 8.77 14.90
N ASP A 167 10.38 8.97 14.68
CA ASP A 167 11.41 8.81 15.70
C ASP A 167 11.26 9.79 16.89
N ASP A 168 10.69 10.97 16.65
CA ASP A 168 10.34 11.96 17.68
C ASP A 168 9.05 11.61 18.46
N ASN A 169 8.49 10.41 18.21
CA ASN A 169 7.18 9.94 18.68
C ASN A 169 5.99 10.81 18.23
N TYR A 170 6.19 11.67 17.22
CA TYR A 170 5.06 12.26 16.52
C TYR A 170 4.25 11.16 15.86
N GLU A 171 2.93 11.31 15.87
CA GLU A 171 2.01 10.39 15.22
C GLU A 171 1.14 11.17 14.24
N ALA A 172 1.00 10.65 13.02
CA ALA A 172 0.09 11.20 12.02
C ALA A 172 -0.92 10.13 11.61
N LYS A 173 -2.19 10.52 11.48
CA LYS A 173 -3.22 9.65 10.91
C LYS A 173 -3.58 10.16 9.52
N ILE A 174 -3.47 9.29 8.53
CA ILE A 174 -3.84 9.60 7.15
C ILE A 174 -4.79 8.53 6.61
N THR A 175 -5.61 8.91 5.64
CA THR A 175 -6.43 7.98 4.88
C THR A 175 -5.87 7.96 3.46
N ILE A 176 -5.67 6.78 2.90
CA ILE A 176 -5.20 6.58 1.53
C ILE A 176 -6.25 5.80 0.76
N ASP A 177 -6.60 6.30 -0.42
CA ASP A 177 -7.41 5.61 -1.41
C ASP A 177 -6.49 4.89 -2.38
N LEU A 178 -6.80 3.62 -2.62
CA LEU A 178 -6.12 2.78 -3.59
C LEU A 178 -7.03 2.57 -4.80
N GLU A 179 -6.42 2.43 -5.97
CA GLU A 179 -7.11 2.02 -7.19
C GLU A 179 -6.61 0.64 -7.60
N GLN A 180 -7.54 -0.23 -8.00
CA GLN A 180 -7.21 -1.54 -8.52
C GLN A 180 -7.02 -1.43 -10.04
N VAL A 181 -5.79 -1.61 -10.49
CA VAL A 181 -5.45 -1.71 -11.91
C VAL A 181 -5.59 -3.17 -12.33
N LYS A 182 -6.46 -3.42 -13.29
CA LYS A 182 -6.65 -4.76 -13.88
C LYS A 182 -5.80 -4.85 -15.13
N ASP A 183 -5.02 -5.93 -15.25
CA ASP A 183 -4.38 -6.26 -16.50
C ASP A 183 -5.46 -6.66 -17.52
N GLN A 184 -5.42 -6.07 -18.71
CA GLN A 184 -6.37 -6.36 -19.78
C GLN A 184 -6.07 -7.67 -20.52
N HIS A 185 -4.93 -8.32 -20.21
CA HIS A 185 -4.49 -9.55 -20.87
C HIS A 185 -4.98 -10.87 -20.23
N ASP A 186 -5.68 -10.82 -19.09
CA ASP A 186 -6.15 -12.01 -18.34
C ASP A 186 -7.50 -12.59 -18.82
N THR A 187 -7.87 -12.41 -20.10
CA THR A 187 -9.22 -12.78 -20.57
C THR A 187 -9.44 -14.26 -20.91
N GLU A 188 -8.44 -15.14 -20.89
CA GLU A 188 -8.61 -16.51 -21.43
C GLU A 188 -8.19 -17.69 -20.54
N SER A 189 -7.84 -17.51 -19.28
CA SER A 189 -7.58 -18.66 -18.40
C SER A 189 -8.01 -18.33 -16.98
N GLY A 190 -8.96 -19.11 -16.46
CA GLY A 190 -9.56 -18.94 -15.12
C GLY A 190 -8.62 -19.18 -13.94
N HIS A 191 -7.40 -18.65 -14.01
CA HIS A 191 -6.50 -18.45 -12.89
C HIS A 191 -6.56 -16.98 -12.47
N ASP A 192 -6.48 -16.76 -11.17
CA ASP A 192 -6.78 -15.50 -10.49
C ASP A 192 -6.21 -14.27 -11.19
N SER A 193 -7.08 -13.40 -11.71
CA SER A 193 -6.72 -12.10 -12.27
C SER A 193 -5.70 -11.38 -11.38
N HIS A 194 -4.49 -11.16 -11.88
CA HIS A 194 -3.42 -10.52 -11.13
C HIS A 194 -3.69 -9.01 -11.07
N SER A 195 -4.59 -8.61 -10.18
CA SER A 195 -4.89 -7.20 -9.99
C SER A 195 -3.81 -6.53 -9.14
N LEU A 196 -3.26 -5.43 -9.62
CA LEU A 196 -2.33 -4.58 -8.87
C LEU A 196 -3.11 -3.43 -8.21
N TYR A 197 -2.64 -2.94 -7.06
CA TYR A 197 -3.14 -1.68 -6.51
C TYR A 197 -2.11 -0.57 -6.67
N VAL A 198 -2.59 0.64 -6.95
CA VAL A 198 -1.80 1.88 -7.00
C VAL A 198 -2.41 2.91 -6.06
N ILE A 199 -1.60 3.87 -5.62
CA ILE A 199 -2.04 4.97 -4.76
C ILE A 199 -2.79 6.01 -5.58
N ASN A 200 -4.04 6.28 -5.21
CA ASN A 200 -4.90 7.30 -5.83
C ASN A 200 -5.02 8.57 -4.94
N THR A 201 -4.43 8.58 -3.75
CA THR A 201 -4.36 9.81 -2.94
C THR A 201 -3.16 10.66 -3.36
N PRO A 202 -3.33 11.97 -3.64
CA PRO A 202 -2.21 12.87 -3.91
C PRO A 202 -1.21 12.91 -2.75
N ALA A 203 0.08 12.87 -3.06
CA ALA A 203 1.15 13.00 -2.08
C ALA A 203 1.06 14.34 -1.32
N SER A 204 0.69 15.42 -2.00
CA SER A 204 0.46 16.72 -1.38
C SER A 204 -0.65 16.69 -0.31
N GLU A 205 -1.71 15.92 -0.53
CA GLU A 205 -2.77 15.71 0.45
C GLU A 205 -2.28 14.91 1.65
N MET A 206 -1.51 13.83 1.42
CA MET A 206 -0.88 13.06 2.50
C MET A 206 -0.03 13.97 3.38
N ILE A 207 0.82 14.79 2.77
CA ILE A 207 1.71 15.74 3.47
C ILE A 207 0.90 16.74 4.29
N LYS A 208 -0.21 17.26 3.73
CA LYS A 208 -1.10 18.16 4.46
C LYS A 208 -1.66 17.49 5.72
N LYS A 209 -2.08 16.23 5.63
CA LYS A 209 -2.60 15.47 6.77
C LYS A 209 -1.52 15.13 7.78
N ILE A 210 -0.31 14.78 7.32
CA ILE A 210 0.85 14.53 8.19
C ILE A 210 1.21 15.76 9.02
N ASN A 211 1.17 16.95 8.41
CA ASN A 211 1.53 18.21 9.06
C ASN A 211 0.38 18.87 9.82
N GLN A 212 -0.83 18.33 9.73
CA GLN A 212 -1.95 18.78 10.55
C GLN A 212 -1.88 18.04 11.90
N PRO A 213 -1.64 18.74 13.02
CA PRO A 213 -1.81 18.12 14.32
C PRO A 213 -3.26 17.63 14.43
N ASP A 214 -3.46 16.40 14.92
CA ASP A 214 -4.78 15.85 15.21
C ASP A 214 -5.55 16.88 16.05
N SER A 215 -6.49 17.60 15.40
CA SER A 215 -7.33 18.58 16.08
C SER A 215 -8.44 17.83 16.79
N LYS A 216 -8.07 17.17 17.90
CA LYS A 216 -8.88 16.61 19.00
C LYS A 216 -7.89 15.86 19.92
N GLY A 217 -7.72 16.22 21.18
CA GLY A 217 -8.79 16.47 22.16
C GLY A 217 -9.16 15.16 22.81
#